data_AF-K2QFX8-F1
#
_entry.id   AF-K2QFX8-F1
#
_cell.length_a   1.000
_cell.length_b   1.000
_cell.length_c   1.000
_cell.angle_alpha   90.00
_cell.angle_beta   90.00
_cell.angle_gamma   90.00
#
_symmetry.space_group_name_H-M   'P 1'
#
loop_
_entity.id
_entity.type
_entity.pdbx_description
1 polymer ?
#
loop_
_entity_poly.entity_id
_entity_poly.type
_entity_poly.pdbx_seq_one_letter_code
_entity_poly.pdbx_strand_id
1 'polypeptide(L)'
;MTAAAGHARDYIAGGGATDGTTDGATHPGDGTDDYWSETDSFDNGAGTWPGETITNDAAQNLHQQRAPMTIEQWAQLQPYQQIGDFWVVDHQTGWAYWASLLEPGEATSYLLDAAEMTAAIEDTVFNGSYYYGIHVESGLVSPDNSDDFLPDGHDRLADFLTGIRNNAMDGEGSNPRADVDSPPSAFNFEAMLPGRVFTMSGVEYRYLEQQGDNHLIIRNEAIRNSDFVNQGVTLGNFYDNLNPNVQAIVQPVFIPTDVPSISDAQAWPWAGDRWVPAEWNDARFEAVRTDRTSVAASGGTPQAFALSLADVVHLSTEEGPFPYHAGRVAARNSWWWLRTPGATDYAWRVHWGGNIGRLRGDLGGTFNTYTGGVRPALIINQPTN
;
A
#
# COMPACT_ATOMS: atom_id res chain seq x y z
N MET A 1 -9.64 -21.20 3.03
CA MET A 1 -8.28 -21.69 3.37
C MET A 1 -7.33 -20.57 3.03
N THR A 2 -6.96 -19.77 4.03
CA THR A 2 -5.86 -18.81 3.93
C THR A 2 -4.64 -19.52 4.48
N ALA A 3 -3.83 -20.10 3.60
CA ALA A 3 -2.49 -20.51 3.97
C ALA A 3 -1.71 -19.19 4.16
N ALA A 4 -1.42 -18.84 5.41
CA ALA A 4 -0.40 -17.84 5.68
C ALA A 4 0.93 -18.48 5.28
N ALA A 5 1.37 -18.24 4.04
CA ALA A 5 2.75 -18.50 3.67
C ALA A 5 3.58 -17.38 4.29
N GLY A 6 4.19 -17.67 5.44
CA GLY A 6 5.04 -16.74 6.15
C GLY A 6 5.90 -17.48 7.18
N HIS A 7 7.06 -16.89 7.49
CA HIS A 7 8.16 -17.54 8.17
C HIS A 7 7.82 -18.06 9.58
N ALA A 8 7.99 -19.36 9.79
CA ALA A 8 8.19 -19.94 11.12
C ALA A 8 9.15 -21.14 10.97
N ARG A 9 10.38 -21.00 11.46
CA ARG A 9 11.27 -22.15 11.72
C ARG A 9 11.71 -22.11 13.17
N ASP A 10 11.47 -23.24 13.83
CA ASP A 10 11.69 -23.50 15.25
C ASP A 10 13.17 -23.77 15.53
N TYR A 11 13.64 -23.33 16.71
CA TYR A 11 14.94 -23.70 17.27
C TYR A 11 14.74 -24.93 18.16
N ILE A 12 15.34 -26.06 17.79
CA ILE A 12 15.33 -27.26 18.64
C ILE A 12 16.69 -27.39 19.35
N ALA A 13 16.69 -27.30 20.68
CA ALA A 13 17.84 -27.68 21.50
C ALA A 13 17.87 -29.21 21.70
N GLY A 14 18.95 -29.84 21.26
CA GLY A 14 19.17 -31.30 21.32
C GLY A 14 19.31 -31.89 19.92
N GLY A 15 20.23 -32.84 19.74
CA GLY A 15 20.73 -33.32 18.43
C GLY A 15 19.72 -34.04 17.51
N GLY A 16 18.62 -33.37 17.15
CA GLY A 16 17.65 -33.77 16.14
C GLY A 16 17.59 -32.73 15.03
N ALA A 17 17.81 -33.21 13.79
CA ALA A 17 17.84 -32.49 12.51
C ALA A 17 19.07 -31.59 12.26
N THR A 18 20.14 -32.22 11.76
CA THR A 18 21.16 -31.56 10.93
C THR A 18 20.57 -31.33 9.55
N ASP A 19 20.38 -30.07 9.14
CA ASP A 19 20.32 -29.76 7.71
C ASP A 19 21.70 -30.01 7.10
N GLY A 20 21.72 -30.56 5.90
CA GLY A 20 22.89 -31.18 5.30
C GLY A 20 24.07 -30.26 5.02
N THR A 21 23.99 -28.93 5.20
CA THR A 21 25.11 -27.99 4.94
C THR A 21 24.76 -26.58 5.49
N THR A 22 25.15 -26.25 6.73
CA THR A 22 25.46 -24.89 7.28
C THR A 22 24.83 -23.66 6.59
N ASP A 23 24.07 -22.77 7.23
CA ASP A 23 24.26 -22.16 8.56
C ASP A 23 22.90 -21.81 9.20
N GLY A 24 22.62 -22.44 10.33
CA GLY A 24 21.41 -22.26 11.11
C GLY A 24 21.46 -21.00 11.96
N ALA A 25 21.06 -19.86 11.39
CA ALA A 25 20.82 -18.64 12.13
C ALA A 25 19.39 -18.15 11.89
N THR A 26 18.53 -18.29 12.90
CA THR A 26 17.32 -17.49 13.09
C THR A 26 17.71 -16.24 13.85
N HIS A 27 17.97 -15.15 13.14
CA HIS A 27 17.94 -13.81 13.73
C HIS A 27 16.62 -13.17 13.28
N PRO A 28 15.92 -12.39 14.14
CA PRO A 28 15.02 -11.37 13.61
C PRO A 28 15.93 -10.43 12.80
N GLY A 29 15.93 -10.55 11.48
CA GLY A 29 16.66 -9.62 10.62
C GLY A 29 16.29 -8.18 10.98
N ASP A 30 17.03 -7.21 10.48
CA ASP A 30 16.69 -5.78 10.60
C ASP A 30 15.40 -5.38 9.83
N GLY A 31 14.62 -6.36 9.38
CA GLY A 31 13.44 -6.21 8.54
C GLY A 31 13.75 -6.17 7.05
N THR A 32 14.99 -6.44 6.62
CA THR A 32 15.40 -6.35 5.19
C THR A 32 15.65 -7.69 4.50
N ASP A 33 15.52 -8.82 5.19
CA ASP A 33 15.87 -10.12 4.62
C ASP A 33 14.73 -10.77 3.82
N ASP A 34 14.88 -10.80 2.49
CA ASP A 34 13.98 -11.47 1.52
C ASP A 34 14.38 -12.95 1.31
N TYR A 35 14.19 -13.81 2.32
CA TYR A 35 14.64 -15.22 2.25
C TYR A 35 13.83 -16.15 1.33
N TRP A 36 12.53 -15.85 1.11
CA TRP A 36 11.67 -16.59 0.18
C TRP A 36 10.96 -15.61 -0.76
N SER A 37 11.11 -15.85 -2.06
CA SER A 37 10.60 -15.06 -3.17
C SER A 37 9.38 -15.76 -3.76
N GLU A 38 8.52 -15.06 -4.52
CA GLU A 38 7.35 -15.65 -5.23
C GLU A 38 7.69 -16.83 -6.17
N THR A 39 8.98 -17.04 -6.47
CA THR A 39 9.48 -18.16 -7.30
C THR A 39 9.97 -19.36 -6.50
N ASP A 40 10.05 -19.23 -5.19
CA ASP A 40 10.57 -20.28 -4.33
C ASP A 40 9.46 -21.26 -3.97
N SER A 41 9.82 -22.52 -3.76
CA SER A 41 8.87 -23.57 -3.40
C SER A 41 9.51 -24.53 -2.42
N PHE A 42 8.71 -25.10 -1.53
CA PHE A 42 9.14 -26.15 -0.63
C PHE A 42 8.30 -27.41 -0.83
N ASP A 43 8.96 -28.51 -1.21
CA ASP A 43 8.32 -29.81 -1.37
C ASP A 43 8.42 -30.64 -0.08
N ASN A 44 7.30 -30.80 0.63
CA ASN A 44 7.16 -31.73 1.75
C ASN A 44 6.73 -33.14 1.32
N GLY A 45 6.81 -33.49 0.03
CA GLY A 45 6.41 -34.80 -0.50
C GLY A 45 7.14 -35.99 0.14
N ALA A 46 8.33 -35.77 0.67
CA ALA A 46 9.10 -36.78 1.42
C ALA A 46 8.62 -36.97 2.87
N GLY A 47 7.66 -36.16 3.36
CA GLY A 47 7.19 -36.19 4.74
C GLY A 47 8.27 -35.82 5.75
N THR A 48 9.24 -35.01 5.33
CA THR A 48 10.37 -34.59 6.17
C THR A 48 9.92 -33.73 7.34
N TRP A 49 8.84 -32.97 7.16
CA TRP A 49 8.20 -32.18 8.23
C TRP A 49 6.80 -32.70 8.54
N PRO A 50 6.37 -32.66 9.82
CA PRO A 50 5.00 -32.98 10.19
C PRO A 50 3.99 -32.11 9.41
N GLY A 51 2.93 -32.72 8.89
CA GLY A 51 1.90 -32.01 8.12
C GLY A 51 1.57 -32.70 6.80
N GLU A 52 0.92 -31.96 5.89
CA GLU A 52 0.55 -32.47 4.58
C GLU A 52 1.79 -32.64 3.67
N THR A 53 1.83 -33.74 2.93
CA THR A 53 2.89 -34.04 1.96
C THR A 53 2.58 -33.35 0.64
N ILE A 54 2.82 -32.05 0.60
CA ILE A 54 2.53 -31.18 -0.55
C ILE A 54 3.73 -30.31 -0.89
N THR A 55 3.80 -29.87 -2.14
CA THR A 55 4.65 -28.75 -2.54
C THR A 55 3.90 -27.45 -2.29
N ASN A 56 4.53 -26.54 -1.56
CA ASN A 56 4.01 -25.20 -1.31
C ASN A 56 4.88 -24.20 -2.08
N ASP A 57 4.26 -23.42 -2.96
CA ASP A 57 4.91 -22.27 -3.58
C ASP A 57 4.86 -21.09 -2.61
N ALA A 58 5.99 -20.42 -2.43
CA ALA A 58 6.07 -19.21 -1.61
C ALA A 58 5.34 -18.08 -2.33
N ALA A 59 4.57 -17.30 -1.56
CA ALA A 59 3.98 -16.05 -2.02
C ALA A 59 4.78 -14.90 -1.42
N GLN A 60 5.02 -13.84 -2.20
CA GLN A 60 5.68 -12.64 -1.70
C GLN A 60 4.81 -11.97 -0.64
N ASN A 61 5.39 -11.70 0.53
CA ASN A 61 4.77 -10.87 1.55
C ASN A 61 4.97 -9.36 1.25
N LEU A 62 4.22 -8.51 1.94
CA LEU A 62 4.46 -7.07 1.91
C LEU A 62 5.87 -6.76 2.40
N HIS A 63 6.58 -5.93 1.64
CA HIS A 63 7.91 -5.49 2.01
C HIS A 63 7.85 -4.62 3.28
N GLN A 64 8.55 -5.06 4.31
CA GLN A 64 8.60 -4.34 5.57
C GLN A 64 9.44 -3.07 5.44
N GLN A 65 8.84 -1.92 5.70
CA GLN A 65 9.47 -0.61 5.48
C GLN A 65 10.40 -0.21 6.61
N ARG A 66 10.15 -0.73 7.81
CA ARG A 66 10.77 -0.30 9.06
C ARG A 66 10.87 -1.45 10.04
N ALA A 67 11.88 -1.39 10.90
CA ALA A 67 11.96 -2.28 12.05
C ALA A 67 10.68 -2.19 12.91
N PRO A 68 10.25 -3.30 13.53
CA PRO A 68 9.15 -3.29 14.47
C PRO A 68 9.39 -2.28 15.59
N MET A 69 8.32 -1.65 16.09
CA MET A 69 8.42 -0.63 17.14
C MET A 69 7.28 -0.75 18.14
N THR A 70 7.45 -0.15 19.31
CA THR A 70 6.39 -0.09 20.33
C THR A 70 5.32 0.91 19.94
N ILE A 71 4.11 0.77 20.48
CA ILE A 71 3.03 1.75 20.24
C ILE A 71 3.39 3.15 20.78
N GLU A 72 4.23 3.25 21.82
CA GLU A 72 4.76 4.51 22.31
C GLU A 72 5.76 5.14 21.34
N GLN A 73 6.63 4.33 20.73
CA GLN A 73 7.56 4.79 19.69
C GLN A 73 6.81 5.22 18.43
N TRP A 74 5.81 4.45 18.01
CA TRP A 74 4.90 4.79 16.92
C TRP A 74 4.20 6.13 17.16
N ALA A 75 3.79 6.41 18.40
CA ALA A 75 3.15 7.68 18.75
C ALA A 75 4.10 8.90 18.68
N GLN A 76 5.43 8.69 18.61
CA GLN A 76 6.42 9.76 18.39
C GLN A 76 6.70 10.04 16.91
N LEU A 77 6.21 9.20 15.99
CA LEU A 77 6.39 9.39 14.56
C LEU A 77 5.59 10.62 14.07
N GLN A 78 6.06 11.20 12.97
CA GLN A 78 5.26 12.20 12.26
C GLN A 78 4.02 11.51 11.66
N PRO A 79 2.88 12.22 11.48
CA PRO A 79 1.64 11.61 11.00
C PRO A 79 1.76 10.83 9.68
N TYR A 80 2.58 11.32 8.73
CA TYR A 80 2.83 10.65 7.45
C TYR A 80 3.63 9.34 7.58
N GLN A 81 4.25 9.10 8.73
CA GLN A 81 5.07 7.92 9.01
C GLN A 81 4.34 6.87 9.86
N GLN A 82 3.16 7.20 10.39
CA GLN A 82 2.41 6.36 11.32
C GLN A 82 1.63 5.24 10.63
N ILE A 83 1.38 5.34 9.33
CA ILE A 83 0.71 4.31 8.53
C ILE A 83 1.70 3.76 7.51
N GLY A 84 1.84 2.44 7.44
CA GLY A 84 2.78 1.78 6.53
C GLY A 84 2.95 0.28 6.79
N ASP A 85 3.80 -0.36 6.00
CA ASP A 85 4.03 -1.80 6.05
C ASP A 85 5.08 -2.14 7.12
N PHE A 86 4.66 -2.12 8.38
CA PHE A 86 5.51 -2.47 9.52
C PHE A 86 4.67 -2.88 10.76
N TRP A 87 5.33 -3.54 11.71
CA TRP A 87 4.71 -4.02 12.94
C TRP A 87 4.79 -2.97 14.08
N VAL A 88 3.68 -2.81 14.80
CA VAL A 88 3.55 -1.99 16.01
C VAL A 88 3.13 -2.87 17.19
N VAL A 89 3.93 -2.88 18.24
CA VAL A 89 3.75 -3.75 19.42
C VAL A 89 3.09 -2.99 20.55
N ASP A 90 1.97 -3.50 21.05
CA ASP A 90 1.36 -3.09 22.31
C ASP A 90 1.91 -3.97 23.44
N HIS A 91 2.88 -3.45 24.19
CA HIS A 91 3.47 -4.18 25.31
C HIS A 91 2.52 -4.38 26.50
N GLN A 92 1.41 -3.66 26.59
CA GLN A 92 0.45 -3.83 27.68
C GLN A 92 -0.30 -5.16 27.55
N THR A 93 -0.64 -5.52 26.31
CA THR A 93 -1.40 -6.74 25.99
C THR A 93 -0.54 -7.85 25.40
N GLY A 94 0.64 -7.51 24.86
CA GLY A 94 1.51 -8.43 24.14
C GLY A 94 1.14 -8.62 22.67
N TRP A 95 0.12 -7.91 22.17
CA TRP A 95 -0.27 -7.97 20.76
C TRP A 95 0.68 -7.16 19.88
N ALA A 96 0.87 -7.63 18.64
CA ALA A 96 1.50 -6.88 17.56
C ALA A 96 0.49 -6.66 16.44
N TYR A 97 0.46 -5.44 15.93
CA TYR A 97 -0.46 -5.00 14.89
C TYR A 97 0.30 -4.55 13.65
N TRP A 98 -0.25 -4.82 12.47
CA TRP A 98 0.29 -4.29 11.22
C TRP A 98 -0.22 -2.86 11.00
N ALA A 99 0.66 -1.91 10.69
CA ALA A 99 0.36 -0.48 10.64
C ALA A 99 -0.31 0.00 9.34
N SER A 100 -0.80 -0.92 8.51
CA SER A 100 -1.59 -0.63 7.31
C SER A 100 -2.75 -1.61 7.17
N LEU A 101 -3.75 -1.27 6.36
CA LEU A 101 -4.84 -2.19 6.06
C LEU A 101 -4.34 -3.26 5.08
N LEU A 102 -4.52 -4.53 5.42
CA LEU A 102 -4.21 -5.64 4.52
C LEU A 102 -5.33 -5.83 3.49
N GLU A 103 -4.98 -5.83 2.21
CA GLU A 103 -5.89 -6.11 1.12
C GLU A 103 -6.02 -7.63 0.86
N PRO A 104 -7.13 -8.11 0.27
CA PRO A 104 -7.35 -9.54 0.04
C PRO A 104 -6.25 -10.21 -0.80
N GLY A 105 -5.50 -11.12 -0.20
CA GLY A 105 -4.39 -11.82 -0.85
C GLY A 105 -3.00 -11.27 -0.51
N GLU A 106 -2.93 -10.21 0.29
CA GLU A 106 -1.67 -9.78 0.92
C GLU A 106 -1.39 -10.62 2.17
N ALA A 107 -0.10 -10.77 2.46
CA ALA A 107 0.41 -11.37 3.69
C ALA A 107 1.56 -10.51 4.21
N THR A 108 1.77 -10.54 5.52
CA THR A 108 2.88 -9.85 6.19
C THR A 108 4.01 -10.83 6.48
N SER A 109 5.22 -10.33 6.77
CA SER A 109 6.21 -11.13 7.48
C SER A 109 5.66 -11.51 8.86
N TYR A 110 5.90 -12.73 9.35
CA TYR A 110 5.59 -13.07 10.75
C TYR A 110 6.63 -12.41 11.66
N LEU A 111 6.18 -11.68 12.67
CA LEU A 111 7.05 -11.17 13.72
C LEU A 111 7.26 -12.26 14.78
N LEU A 112 8.42 -12.93 14.73
CA LEU A 112 8.88 -13.84 15.76
C LEU A 112 10.21 -13.31 16.31
N ASP A 113 10.26 -13.06 17.62
CA ASP A 113 11.47 -12.67 18.32
C ASP A 113 12.06 -13.84 19.11
N ALA A 114 13.34 -13.74 19.44
CA ALA A 114 14.05 -14.77 20.20
C ALA A 114 13.59 -14.81 21.66
N ALA A 115 13.34 -16.02 22.17
CA ALA A 115 13.21 -16.25 23.60
C ALA A 115 14.62 -16.52 24.18
N GLU A 116 15.26 -15.50 24.74
CA GLU A 116 16.60 -15.64 25.33
C GLU A 116 16.55 -15.98 26.83
N MET A 117 17.23 -17.06 27.22
CA MET A 117 17.42 -17.37 28.63
C MET A 117 18.51 -16.49 29.23
N THR A 118 18.16 -15.70 30.25
CA THR A 118 19.14 -14.84 30.93
C THR A 118 20.10 -15.65 31.82
N ALA A 119 21.35 -15.22 31.90
CA ALA A 119 22.40 -15.85 32.74
C ALA A 119 21.99 -15.99 34.23
N ALA A 120 21.07 -15.14 34.70
CA ALA A 120 20.56 -15.18 36.07
C ALA A 120 19.82 -16.50 36.40
N ILE A 121 19.17 -17.14 35.43
CA ILE A 121 18.46 -18.42 35.61
C ILE A 121 19.43 -19.61 35.54
N GLU A 122 20.46 -19.50 34.68
CA GLU A 122 21.56 -20.45 34.56
C GLU A 122 22.30 -20.64 35.91
N ASP A 123 22.58 -19.52 36.59
CA ASP A 123 23.39 -19.51 37.83
C ASP A 123 22.61 -19.85 39.10
N THR A 124 21.27 -19.73 39.12
CA THR A 124 20.48 -19.82 40.37
C THR A 124 19.58 -21.05 40.49
N VAL A 125 19.18 -21.70 39.39
CA VAL A 125 18.12 -22.72 39.44
C VAL A 125 18.45 -24.03 38.70
N PHE A 126 19.46 -24.07 37.81
CA PHE A 126 19.53 -25.16 36.83
C PHE A 126 20.46 -26.34 37.16
N ASN A 127 19.93 -27.56 37.03
CA ASN A 127 20.67 -28.83 37.02
C ASN A 127 20.00 -29.86 36.07
N GLY A 128 19.63 -29.43 34.84
CA GLY A 128 18.90 -30.26 33.87
C GLY A 128 18.72 -29.60 32.49
N SER A 129 18.02 -30.29 31.57
CA SER A 129 17.68 -29.78 30.23
C SER A 129 16.49 -28.83 30.28
N TYR A 130 16.51 -27.75 29.50
CA TYR A 130 15.34 -26.88 29.31
C TYR A 130 14.80 -27.00 27.88
N TYR A 131 13.49 -26.80 27.75
CA TYR A 131 12.77 -26.67 26.49
C TYR A 131 11.99 -25.36 26.56
N TYR A 132 12.10 -24.54 25.53
CA TYR A 132 11.19 -23.42 25.30
C TYR A 132 10.47 -23.67 23.97
N GLY A 133 9.20 -23.28 23.91
CA GLY A 133 8.41 -23.33 22.69
C GLY A 133 7.67 -22.00 22.57
N ILE A 134 7.63 -21.45 21.35
CA ILE A 134 6.90 -20.23 21.04
C ILE A 134 5.54 -20.65 20.47
N HIS A 135 4.47 -20.37 21.21
CA HIS A 135 3.10 -20.52 20.71
C HIS A 135 2.68 -19.20 20.07
N VAL A 136 2.27 -19.25 18.80
CA VAL A 136 1.91 -18.07 18.02
C VAL A 136 0.45 -18.21 17.61
N GLU A 137 -0.35 -17.20 17.97
CA GLU A 137 -1.73 -17.07 17.50
C GLU A 137 -1.79 -15.87 16.55
N SER A 138 -2.19 -16.11 15.30
CA SER A 138 -2.46 -15.03 14.35
C SER A 138 -3.96 -14.83 14.19
N GLY A 139 -4.41 -13.59 14.39
CA GLY A 139 -5.77 -13.16 14.13
C GLY A 139 -5.82 -12.21 12.92
N LEU A 140 -6.87 -12.33 12.11
CA LEU A 140 -7.26 -11.29 11.16
C LEU A 140 -8.59 -10.71 11.63
N VAL A 141 -8.66 -9.39 11.70
CA VAL A 141 -9.89 -8.67 12.07
C VAL A 141 -10.29 -7.75 10.93
N SER A 142 -11.58 -7.74 10.60
CA SER A 142 -12.10 -6.77 9.65
C SER A 142 -12.09 -5.38 10.28
N PRO A 143 -11.93 -4.31 9.47
CA PRO A 143 -12.05 -2.92 9.95
C PRO A 143 -13.24 -2.67 10.88
N ASP A 144 -14.40 -3.24 10.55
CA ASP A 144 -15.65 -3.09 11.29
C ASP A 144 -15.64 -3.70 12.70
N ASN A 145 -14.75 -4.66 12.94
CA ASN A 145 -14.62 -5.37 14.22
C ASN A 145 -13.30 -5.03 14.94
N SER A 146 -12.52 -4.08 14.41
CA SER A 146 -11.22 -3.71 15.00
C SER A 146 -11.34 -3.23 16.45
N ASP A 147 -12.48 -2.65 16.82
CA ASP A 147 -12.76 -2.17 18.17
C ASP A 147 -12.82 -3.32 19.22
N ASP A 148 -12.94 -4.58 18.80
CA ASP A 148 -12.89 -5.75 19.69
C ASP A 148 -11.53 -5.93 20.38
N PHE A 149 -10.47 -5.31 19.85
CA PHE A 149 -9.12 -5.32 20.41
C PHE A 149 -8.84 -4.18 21.40
N LEU A 150 -9.77 -3.24 21.56
CA LEU A 150 -9.61 -2.10 22.48
C LEU A 150 -9.60 -2.47 23.97
N PRO A 151 -10.35 -3.47 24.46
CA PRO A 151 -10.31 -3.83 25.87
C PRO A 151 -8.88 -4.18 26.31
N ASP A 152 -8.44 -3.60 27.43
CA ASP A 152 -7.10 -3.78 28.03
C ASP A 152 -5.92 -3.31 27.15
N GLY A 153 -6.18 -2.78 25.96
CA GLY A 153 -5.18 -2.23 25.04
C GLY A 153 -4.62 -0.89 25.49
N HIS A 154 -3.44 -0.55 24.96
CA HIS A 154 -2.82 0.76 25.21
C HIS A 154 -3.75 1.92 24.86
N ASP A 155 -3.70 3.03 25.61
CA ASP A 155 -4.50 4.26 25.43
C ASP A 155 -4.44 4.88 24.01
N ARG A 156 -3.54 4.41 23.15
CA ARG A 156 -3.28 4.88 21.78
C ARG A 156 -3.84 3.94 20.72
N LEU A 157 -4.32 2.76 21.12
CA LEU A 157 -4.79 1.73 20.21
C LEU A 157 -6.03 2.21 19.42
N ALA A 158 -6.91 2.98 20.05
CA ALA A 158 -8.08 3.56 19.37
C ALA A 158 -7.67 4.51 18.23
N ASP A 159 -6.70 5.39 18.48
CA ASP A 159 -6.14 6.31 17.49
C ASP A 159 -5.49 5.51 16.35
N PHE A 160 -4.68 4.50 16.70
CA PHE A 160 -3.99 3.63 15.75
C PHE A 160 -4.96 2.88 14.81
N LEU A 161 -5.98 2.22 15.36
CA LEU A 161 -6.97 1.48 14.58
C LEU A 161 -7.84 2.41 13.73
N THR A 162 -8.13 3.62 14.21
CA THR A 162 -8.81 4.65 13.41
C THR A 162 -7.94 5.13 12.26
N GLY A 163 -6.64 5.33 12.51
CA GLY A 163 -5.66 5.69 11.51
C GLY A 163 -5.55 4.69 10.36
N ILE A 164 -5.50 3.39 10.70
CA ILE A 164 -5.50 2.30 9.72
C ILE A 164 -6.75 2.34 8.85
N ARG A 165 -7.94 2.45 9.47
CA ARG A 165 -9.23 2.54 8.75
C ARG A 165 -9.27 3.71 7.77
N ASN A 166 -8.69 4.84 8.17
CA ASN A 166 -8.65 6.06 7.38
C ASN A 166 -7.46 6.12 6.41
N ASN A 167 -6.52 5.19 6.51
CA ASN A 167 -5.20 5.24 5.87
C ASN A 167 -4.45 6.57 6.11
N ALA A 168 -4.68 7.20 7.27
CA ALA A 168 -4.05 8.45 7.70
C ALA A 168 -4.38 8.75 9.17
N MET A 169 -3.43 9.37 9.88
CA MET A 169 -3.58 9.87 11.26
C MET A 169 -4.02 11.33 11.30
N ASP A 170 -5.10 11.69 10.58
CA ASP A 170 -5.64 13.04 10.71
C ASP A 170 -6.28 13.24 12.09
N GLY A 171 -6.31 14.49 12.55
CA GLY A 171 -6.81 14.82 13.88
C GLY A 171 -8.27 14.39 14.05
N GLU A 172 -8.64 13.93 15.24
CA GLU A 172 -10.03 13.54 15.52
C GLU A 172 -11.02 14.63 15.13
N GLY A 173 -12.07 14.25 14.39
CA GLY A 173 -13.21 15.11 14.10
C GLY A 173 -13.05 16.12 12.96
N SER A 174 -11.91 16.15 12.25
CA SER A 174 -11.75 17.05 11.08
C SER A 174 -12.54 16.59 9.85
N ASN A 175 -12.73 15.28 9.69
CA ASN A 175 -13.41 14.68 8.55
C ASN A 175 -14.18 13.42 8.97
N PRO A 176 -15.29 13.08 8.28
CA PRO A 176 -15.94 11.77 8.41
C PRO A 176 -14.95 10.61 8.23
N ARG A 177 -15.21 9.50 8.93
CA ARG A 177 -14.44 8.25 8.78
C ARG A 177 -14.58 7.68 7.38
N ALA A 178 -13.60 6.88 6.95
CA ALA A 178 -13.56 6.32 5.60
C ALA A 178 -14.79 5.47 5.22
N ASP A 179 -15.36 4.76 6.20
CA ASP A 179 -16.54 3.89 6.07
C ASP A 179 -17.88 4.65 6.07
N VAL A 180 -17.87 5.96 6.34
CA VAL A 180 -19.09 6.77 6.42
C VAL A 180 -19.28 7.58 5.14
N ASP A 181 -20.23 7.15 4.30
CA ASP A 181 -20.64 7.91 3.12
C ASP A 181 -21.24 9.27 3.51
N SER A 182 -20.58 10.34 3.09
CA SER A 182 -20.91 11.71 3.48
C SER A 182 -21.04 12.65 2.26
N PRO A 183 -21.87 13.72 2.35
CA PRO A 183 -21.92 14.73 1.31
C PRO A 183 -20.60 15.52 1.24
N PRO A 184 -20.28 16.18 0.11
CA PRO A 184 -19.03 16.94 -0.02
C PRO A 184 -18.85 18.00 1.07
N SER A 185 -19.94 18.66 1.49
CA SER A 185 -19.95 19.70 2.53
C SER A 185 -19.55 19.21 3.93
N ALA A 186 -19.49 17.90 4.16
CA ALA A 186 -19.04 17.33 5.43
C ALA A 186 -17.51 17.28 5.55
N PHE A 187 -16.78 17.46 4.44
CA PHE A 187 -15.33 17.32 4.40
C PHE A 187 -14.62 18.67 4.48
N ASN A 188 -13.59 18.74 5.31
CA ASN A 188 -12.56 19.77 5.29
C ASN A 188 -11.33 19.21 4.58
N PHE A 189 -11.19 19.50 3.28
CA PHE A 189 -10.11 18.96 2.46
C PHE A 189 -8.75 19.57 2.81
N GLU A 190 -8.70 20.80 3.32
CA GLU A 190 -7.46 21.46 3.77
C GLU A 190 -6.83 20.75 4.97
N ALA A 191 -7.65 20.12 5.82
CA ALA A 191 -7.17 19.35 6.97
C ALA A 191 -6.77 17.91 6.62
N MET A 192 -7.00 17.45 5.38
CA MET A 192 -6.67 16.07 5.00
C MET A 192 -5.17 15.89 4.79
N LEU A 193 -4.63 14.84 5.41
CA LEU A 193 -3.27 14.37 5.12
C LEU A 193 -3.24 13.58 3.80
N PRO A 194 -2.16 13.68 3.00
CA PRO A 194 -1.93 12.83 1.83
C PRO A 194 -2.12 11.35 2.16
N GLY A 195 -2.78 10.62 1.27
CA GLY A 195 -3.05 9.19 1.42
C GLY A 195 -4.36 8.86 2.16
N ARG A 196 -5.01 9.82 2.82
CA ARG A 196 -6.29 9.62 3.51
C ARG A 196 -7.35 9.04 2.57
N VAL A 197 -8.01 7.97 2.99
CA VAL A 197 -9.19 7.39 2.34
C VAL A 197 -10.47 8.00 2.94
N PHE A 198 -11.45 8.31 2.10
CA PHE A 198 -12.74 8.85 2.52
C PHE A 198 -13.85 8.48 1.52
N THR A 199 -15.09 8.39 1.98
CA THR A 199 -16.25 8.09 1.12
C THR A 199 -17.14 9.32 0.95
N MET A 200 -17.20 9.84 -0.28
CA MET A 200 -17.96 11.04 -0.61
C MET A 200 -19.02 10.72 -1.68
N SER A 201 -20.29 10.84 -1.31
CA SER A 201 -21.45 10.65 -2.19
C SER A 201 -21.42 9.33 -2.96
N GLY A 202 -21.20 8.23 -2.24
CA GLY A 202 -21.22 6.86 -2.75
C GLY A 202 -19.94 6.42 -3.47
N VAL A 203 -18.90 7.25 -3.50
CA VAL A 203 -17.60 6.90 -4.09
C VAL A 203 -16.49 7.03 -3.04
N GLU A 204 -15.70 5.98 -2.90
CA GLU A 204 -14.49 5.96 -2.08
C GLU A 204 -13.33 6.59 -2.83
N TYR A 205 -12.72 7.59 -2.23
CA TYR A 205 -11.59 8.35 -2.76
C TYR A 205 -10.38 8.26 -1.83
N ARG A 206 -9.22 8.60 -2.39
CA ARG A 206 -7.98 8.87 -1.69
C ARG A 206 -7.58 10.31 -1.95
N TYR A 207 -7.26 11.04 -0.88
CA TYR A 207 -6.70 12.38 -0.94
C TYR A 207 -5.24 12.32 -1.37
N LEU A 208 -4.84 13.15 -2.33
CA LEU A 208 -3.49 13.13 -2.89
C LEU A 208 -2.66 14.33 -2.42
N GLU A 209 -3.10 15.55 -2.75
CA GLU A 209 -2.39 16.76 -2.37
C GLU A 209 -3.29 17.99 -2.44
N GLN A 210 -2.87 19.07 -1.79
CA GLN A 210 -3.41 20.40 -1.99
C GLN A 210 -2.68 21.10 -3.16
N GLN A 211 -3.44 21.69 -4.08
CA GLN A 211 -2.98 22.49 -5.20
C GLN A 211 -3.55 23.93 -5.11
N GLY A 212 -2.89 24.77 -4.32
CA GLY A 212 -3.42 26.09 -3.97
C GLY A 212 -4.71 25.96 -3.17
N ASP A 213 -5.80 26.59 -3.63
CA ASP A 213 -7.13 26.50 -3.00
C ASP A 213 -7.91 25.24 -3.43
N ASN A 214 -7.29 24.34 -4.21
CA ASN A 214 -7.92 23.15 -4.75
C ASN A 214 -7.24 21.89 -4.22
N HIS A 215 -7.88 20.75 -4.41
CA HIS A 215 -7.48 19.48 -3.83
C HIS A 215 -7.51 18.39 -4.89
N LEU A 216 -6.40 17.69 -5.05
CA LEU A 216 -6.29 16.55 -5.95
C LEU A 216 -6.72 15.29 -5.19
N ILE A 217 -7.69 14.58 -5.75
CA ILE A 217 -8.20 13.31 -5.22
C ILE A 217 -8.24 12.26 -6.32
N ILE A 218 -8.21 10.99 -5.94
CA ILE A 218 -8.31 9.86 -6.87
C ILE A 218 -9.29 8.82 -6.33
N ARG A 219 -10.06 8.17 -7.20
CA ARG A 219 -10.90 7.03 -6.79
C ARG A 219 -10.00 5.99 -6.12
N ASN A 220 -10.41 5.46 -4.96
CA ASN A 220 -9.54 4.59 -4.18
C ASN A 220 -9.27 3.26 -4.92
N GLU A 221 -10.29 2.68 -5.57
CA GLU A 221 -10.17 1.52 -6.46
C GLU A 221 -10.08 1.94 -7.94
N ALA A 222 -9.46 1.11 -8.79
CA ALA A 222 -9.58 1.22 -10.25
C ALA A 222 -10.96 0.75 -10.76
N ILE A 223 -11.45 1.36 -11.84
CA ILE A 223 -12.54 0.80 -12.64
C ILE A 223 -11.95 -0.37 -13.42
N ARG A 224 -12.35 -1.59 -13.07
CA ARG A 224 -11.82 -2.83 -13.64
C ARG A 224 -12.40 -3.10 -15.02
N ASN A 225 -11.76 -4.00 -15.78
CA ASN A 225 -12.18 -4.40 -17.12
C ASN A 225 -12.24 -3.23 -18.12
N SER A 226 -11.37 -2.23 -17.94
CA SER A 226 -11.22 -1.10 -18.85
C SER A 226 -9.80 -1.07 -19.41
N ASP A 227 -9.69 -0.84 -20.71
CA ASP A 227 -8.42 -0.72 -21.41
C ASP A 227 -7.96 0.75 -21.54
N PHE A 228 -6.72 0.95 -21.96
CA PHE A 228 -6.12 2.27 -22.13
C PHE A 228 -6.70 3.01 -23.36
N VAL A 229 -7.01 2.31 -24.44
CA VAL A 229 -7.56 2.91 -25.68
C VAL A 229 -8.92 3.57 -25.42
N ASN A 230 -9.75 2.96 -24.58
CA ASN A 230 -11.07 3.47 -24.16
C ASN A 230 -11.02 4.26 -22.83
N GLN A 231 -9.83 4.67 -22.38
CA GLN A 231 -9.66 5.37 -21.10
C GLN A 231 -10.51 6.65 -21.02
N GLY A 232 -10.50 7.47 -22.08
CA GLY A 232 -11.30 8.70 -22.14
C GLY A 232 -12.81 8.46 -21.99
N VAL A 233 -13.34 7.41 -22.62
CA VAL A 233 -14.76 7.03 -22.49
C VAL A 233 -15.08 6.58 -21.07
N THR A 234 -14.19 5.79 -20.46
CA THR A 234 -14.37 5.29 -19.09
C THR A 234 -14.37 6.45 -18.08
N LEU A 235 -13.46 7.41 -18.24
CA LEU A 235 -13.37 8.62 -17.42
C LEU A 235 -14.59 9.53 -17.60
N GLY A 236 -15.04 9.75 -18.84
CA GLY A 236 -16.24 10.52 -19.14
C GLY A 236 -17.49 9.91 -18.49
N ASN A 237 -17.70 8.62 -18.68
CA ASN A 237 -18.81 7.89 -18.05
C ASN A 237 -18.75 7.98 -16.52
N PHE A 238 -17.57 7.88 -15.91
CA PHE A 238 -17.43 8.06 -14.46
C PHE A 238 -17.85 9.46 -14.03
N TYR A 239 -17.34 10.50 -14.70
CA TYR A 239 -17.67 11.89 -14.39
C TYR A 239 -19.17 12.18 -14.52
N ASP A 240 -19.79 11.73 -15.62
CA ASP A 240 -21.22 11.96 -15.91
C ASP A 240 -22.16 11.31 -14.88
N ASN A 241 -21.70 10.25 -14.20
CA ASN A 241 -22.46 9.54 -13.17
C ASN A 241 -22.13 9.99 -11.74
N LEU A 242 -21.26 10.98 -11.55
CA LEU A 242 -21.01 11.56 -10.23
C LEU A 242 -22.26 12.24 -9.67
N ASN A 243 -22.38 12.27 -8.35
CA ASN A 243 -23.39 13.08 -7.69
C ASN A 243 -23.25 14.55 -8.14
N PRO A 244 -24.35 15.26 -8.47
CA PRO A 244 -24.29 16.64 -8.94
C PRO A 244 -23.54 17.60 -7.99
N ASN A 245 -23.62 17.37 -6.67
CA ASN A 245 -22.89 18.19 -5.69
C ASN A 245 -21.37 17.96 -5.77
N VAL A 246 -20.93 16.76 -6.17
CA VAL A 246 -19.52 16.48 -6.44
C VAL A 246 -19.11 17.12 -7.77
N GLN A 247 -19.91 16.97 -8.84
CA GLN A 247 -19.63 17.61 -10.13
C GLN A 247 -19.48 19.13 -10.00
N ALA A 248 -20.30 19.76 -9.16
CA ALA A 248 -20.31 21.20 -8.92
C ALA A 248 -19.01 21.76 -8.31
N ILE A 249 -18.23 20.93 -7.61
CA ILE A 249 -16.95 21.34 -7.01
C ILE A 249 -15.73 20.93 -7.85
N VAL A 250 -15.91 20.13 -8.91
CA VAL A 250 -14.81 19.73 -9.80
C VAL A 250 -14.31 20.92 -10.60
N GLN A 251 -13.00 21.12 -10.53
CA GLN A 251 -12.31 22.20 -11.22
C GLN A 251 -11.98 21.84 -12.67
N PRO A 252 -11.95 22.85 -13.55
CA PRO A 252 -11.55 22.63 -14.93
C PRO A 252 -10.07 22.26 -15.01
N VAL A 253 -9.77 21.21 -15.79
CA VAL A 253 -8.41 20.80 -16.12
C VAL A 253 -8.21 20.79 -17.64
N PHE A 254 -6.96 20.90 -18.06
CA PHE A 254 -6.55 20.73 -19.45
C PHE A 254 -5.81 19.40 -19.59
N ILE A 255 -6.36 18.49 -20.39
CA ILE A 255 -5.69 17.24 -20.77
C ILE A 255 -5.28 17.38 -22.24
N PRO A 256 -3.98 17.28 -22.58
CA PRO A 256 -3.52 17.38 -23.96
C PRO A 256 -4.20 16.34 -24.86
N THR A 257 -4.60 16.73 -26.07
CA THR A 257 -5.07 15.78 -27.09
C THR A 257 -3.96 14.80 -27.47
N ASP A 258 -2.75 15.32 -27.67
CA ASP A 258 -1.54 14.54 -27.89
C ASP A 258 -0.77 14.44 -26.57
N VAL A 259 -1.04 13.39 -25.79
CA VAL A 259 -0.35 13.16 -24.51
C VAL A 259 1.12 12.79 -24.77
N PRO A 260 2.09 13.46 -24.12
CA PRO A 260 3.50 13.12 -24.24
C PRO A 260 3.77 11.67 -23.87
N SER A 261 4.61 10.99 -24.65
CA SER A 261 4.96 9.58 -24.44
C SER A 261 6.45 9.40 -24.12
N ILE A 262 6.74 8.30 -23.43
CA ILE A 262 8.09 7.79 -23.24
C ILE A 262 8.04 6.28 -23.12
N SER A 263 8.91 5.56 -23.84
CA SER A 263 8.95 4.10 -23.74
C SER A 263 9.56 3.63 -22.42
N ASP A 264 9.21 2.41 -21.99
CA ASP A 264 9.78 1.78 -20.80
C ASP A 264 11.32 1.72 -20.85
N ALA A 265 11.87 1.42 -22.03
CA ALA A 265 13.31 1.35 -22.25
C ALA A 265 14.01 2.72 -22.13
N GLN A 266 13.35 3.81 -22.55
CA GLN A 266 13.87 5.17 -22.41
C GLN A 266 13.78 5.69 -20.97
N ALA A 267 12.89 5.12 -20.15
CA ALA A 267 12.75 5.50 -18.75
C ALA A 267 13.88 4.96 -17.85
N TRP A 268 14.60 3.91 -18.28
CA TRP A 268 15.79 3.40 -17.60
C TRP A 268 16.90 4.47 -17.51
N PRO A 269 17.67 4.57 -16.41
CA PRO A 269 17.68 3.72 -15.21
C PRO A 269 16.64 4.10 -14.14
N TRP A 270 16.38 3.17 -13.22
CA TRP A 270 15.42 3.32 -12.12
C TRP A 270 16.11 3.68 -10.79
N ALA A 271 15.46 4.54 -10.01
CA ALA A 271 15.73 4.65 -8.58
C ALA A 271 14.92 3.56 -7.87
N GLY A 272 15.57 2.80 -7.00
CA GLY A 272 14.98 1.61 -6.38
C GLY A 272 14.50 0.57 -7.40
N ASP A 273 13.64 -0.34 -6.95
CA ASP A 273 13.08 -1.38 -7.80
C ASP A 273 11.89 -0.87 -8.63
N ARG A 274 12.21 -0.08 -9.66
CA ARG A 274 11.21 0.58 -10.53
C ARG A 274 10.26 1.50 -9.77
N TRP A 275 10.78 2.16 -8.74
CA TRP A 275 10.02 3.14 -7.95
C TRP A 275 9.72 4.38 -8.77
N VAL A 276 10.75 5.08 -9.26
CA VAL A 276 10.69 6.23 -10.17
C VAL A 276 11.93 6.22 -11.09
N PRO A 277 11.89 6.86 -12.27
CA PRO A 277 13.09 7.00 -13.11
C PRO A 277 14.21 7.75 -12.35
N ALA A 278 15.43 7.20 -12.29
CA ALA A 278 16.55 7.79 -11.55
C ALA A 278 17.03 9.12 -12.15
N GLU A 279 16.92 9.26 -13.47
CA GLU A 279 17.38 10.42 -14.23
C GLU A 279 16.20 11.32 -14.63
N TRP A 280 15.22 11.49 -13.76
CA TRP A 280 13.97 12.22 -14.08
C TRP A 280 14.18 13.66 -14.59
N ASN A 281 15.31 14.29 -14.26
CA ASN A 281 15.67 15.63 -14.72
C ASN A 281 16.39 15.66 -16.09
N ASP A 282 16.64 14.50 -16.71
CA ASP A 282 17.22 14.42 -18.05
C ASP A 282 16.26 14.99 -19.11
N ALA A 283 16.81 15.61 -20.15
CA ALA A 283 16.05 16.25 -21.22
C ALA A 283 15.08 15.30 -21.93
N ARG A 284 15.35 13.98 -21.94
CA ARG A 284 14.44 12.98 -22.53
C ARG A 284 13.08 12.90 -21.82
N PHE A 285 13.00 13.34 -20.57
CA PHE A 285 11.76 13.38 -19.80
C PHE A 285 11.01 14.71 -19.91
N GLU A 286 11.57 15.76 -20.55
CA GLU A 286 10.99 17.11 -20.54
C GLU A 286 9.49 17.13 -20.85
N ALA A 287 9.09 16.49 -21.95
CA ALA A 287 7.70 16.48 -22.39
C ALA A 287 6.77 15.72 -21.42
N VAL A 288 7.20 14.55 -20.92
CA VAL A 288 6.40 13.77 -19.95
C VAL A 288 6.41 14.38 -18.56
N ARG A 289 7.48 15.05 -18.15
CA ARG A 289 7.62 15.71 -16.85
C ARG A 289 6.78 16.98 -16.76
N THR A 290 6.57 17.65 -17.88
CA THR A 290 5.71 18.85 -17.97
C THR A 290 4.22 18.52 -18.05
N ASP A 291 3.85 17.26 -18.33
CA ASP A 291 2.47 16.77 -18.27
C ASP A 291 2.01 16.54 -16.81
N ARG A 292 2.16 17.53 -15.93
CA ARG A 292 1.57 17.55 -14.58
C ARG A 292 0.15 18.12 -14.64
N THR A 293 -0.83 17.43 -14.06
CA THR A 293 -2.19 17.95 -14.01
C THR A 293 -2.33 19.00 -12.92
N SER A 294 -2.90 20.13 -13.31
CA SER A 294 -3.31 21.22 -12.43
C SER A 294 -4.58 21.87 -12.96
N VAL A 295 -5.21 22.72 -12.13
CA VAL A 295 -6.36 23.52 -12.56
C VAL A 295 -5.96 24.40 -13.74
N ALA A 296 -6.77 24.36 -14.80
CA ALA A 296 -6.54 25.15 -15.99
C ALA A 296 -6.79 26.63 -15.71
N ALA A 297 -5.77 27.47 -15.95
CA ALA A 297 -5.91 28.92 -15.83
C ALA A 297 -6.94 29.50 -16.82
N SER A 298 -7.11 28.87 -17.98
CA SER A 298 -8.14 29.22 -18.98
C SER A 298 -8.40 28.04 -19.92
N GLY A 299 -9.64 27.89 -20.40
CA GLY A 299 -9.98 26.94 -21.47
C GLY A 299 -10.00 25.45 -21.08
N GLY A 300 -9.91 25.13 -19.79
CA GLY A 300 -10.12 23.77 -19.29
C GLY A 300 -11.59 23.41 -19.12
N THR A 301 -11.84 22.12 -18.89
CA THR A 301 -13.19 21.57 -18.68
C THR A 301 -13.22 20.80 -17.37
N PRO A 302 -14.24 20.96 -16.51
CA PRO A 302 -14.46 20.08 -15.37
C PRO A 302 -14.65 18.64 -15.87
N GLN A 303 -13.73 17.75 -15.50
CA GLN A 303 -13.73 16.37 -15.98
C GLN A 303 -12.92 15.48 -15.04
N ALA A 304 -13.18 14.17 -15.11
CA ALA A 304 -12.26 13.18 -14.56
C ALA A 304 -11.09 12.93 -15.51
N PHE A 305 -9.92 12.61 -14.96
CA PHE A 305 -8.72 12.31 -15.73
C PHE A 305 -7.96 11.12 -15.12
N ALA A 306 -7.04 10.51 -15.87
CA ALA A 306 -6.07 9.58 -15.32
C ALA A 306 -4.75 10.32 -15.04
N LEU A 307 -4.08 10.01 -13.93
CA LEU A 307 -2.78 10.58 -13.58
C LEU A 307 -1.74 10.26 -14.66
N SER A 308 -0.83 11.20 -14.94
CA SER A 308 0.34 10.95 -15.80
C SER A 308 1.47 10.30 -15.02
N LEU A 309 2.50 9.88 -15.73
CA LEU A 309 3.78 9.55 -15.15
C LEU A 309 4.35 10.72 -14.33
N ALA A 310 4.18 11.96 -14.79
CA ALA A 310 4.60 13.15 -14.05
C ALA A 310 3.89 13.27 -12.70
N ASP A 311 2.56 13.07 -12.70
CA ASP A 311 1.75 13.12 -11.49
C ASP A 311 2.19 12.04 -10.51
N VAL A 312 2.37 10.81 -10.97
CA VAL A 312 2.77 9.71 -10.09
C VAL A 312 4.19 9.90 -9.55
N VAL A 313 5.15 10.36 -10.36
CA VAL A 313 6.51 10.65 -9.89
C VAL A 313 6.48 11.76 -8.83
N HIS A 314 5.71 12.82 -9.04
CA HIS A 314 5.56 13.92 -8.07
C HIS A 314 4.94 13.45 -6.75
N LEU A 315 3.92 12.60 -6.81
CA LEU A 315 3.20 12.11 -5.63
C LEU A 315 3.91 10.96 -4.91
N SER A 316 5.01 10.46 -5.47
CA SER A 316 5.77 9.32 -4.95
C SER A 316 6.94 9.75 -4.06
N THR A 317 6.61 10.38 -2.95
CA THR A 317 7.56 10.89 -1.94
C THR A 317 7.24 10.30 -0.58
N GLU A 318 8.19 10.29 0.34
CA GLU A 318 8.01 9.75 1.70
C GLU A 318 6.84 10.44 2.46
N GLU A 319 6.63 11.73 2.22
CA GLU A 319 5.55 12.53 2.83
C GLU A 319 4.28 12.57 1.96
N GLY A 320 4.33 12.00 0.76
CA GLY A 320 3.29 12.05 -0.25
C GLY A 320 2.24 10.96 -0.08
N PRO A 321 1.21 10.95 -0.95
CA PRO A 321 0.13 9.96 -0.86
C PRO A 321 0.53 8.57 -1.37
N PHE A 322 1.68 8.45 -2.04
CA PHE A 322 2.28 7.18 -2.46
C PHE A 322 3.69 7.05 -1.85
N PRO A 323 3.81 6.79 -0.54
CA PRO A 323 5.12 6.79 0.11
C PRO A 323 5.95 5.53 -0.15
N TYR A 324 5.31 4.47 -0.64
CA TYR A 324 5.93 3.17 -0.92
C TYR A 324 5.14 2.39 -1.98
N HIS A 325 5.70 1.25 -2.41
CA HIS A 325 5.15 0.41 -3.49
C HIS A 325 3.69 0.01 -3.26
N ALA A 326 3.37 -0.68 -2.17
CA ALA A 326 1.98 -1.09 -1.88
C ALA A 326 1.03 0.11 -1.74
N GLY A 327 1.47 1.21 -1.11
CA GLY A 327 0.69 2.44 -0.98
C GLY A 327 0.31 3.12 -2.30
N ARG A 328 1.01 2.79 -3.41
CA ARG A 328 0.71 3.28 -4.77
C ARG A 328 -0.38 2.47 -5.48
N VAL A 329 -0.59 1.22 -5.07
CA VAL A 329 -1.59 0.33 -5.67
C VAL A 329 -3.00 0.85 -5.39
N ALA A 330 -3.96 0.52 -6.26
CA ALA A 330 -5.35 0.85 -6.02
C ALA A 330 -6.01 -0.20 -5.12
N ALA A 331 -7.03 0.20 -4.37
CA ALA A 331 -7.72 -0.65 -3.41
C ALA A 331 -8.21 -1.97 -4.04
N ARG A 332 -8.49 -2.97 -3.18
CA ARG A 332 -8.88 -4.33 -3.58
C ARG A 332 -7.85 -4.96 -4.52
N ASN A 333 -6.58 -4.63 -4.32
CA ASN A 333 -5.49 -5.26 -5.05
C ASN A 333 -5.62 -5.09 -6.58
N SER A 334 -5.78 -3.85 -7.03
CA SER A 334 -5.93 -3.52 -8.45
C SER A 334 -4.74 -2.73 -9.02
N TRP A 335 -4.22 -3.20 -10.15
CA TRP A 335 -3.31 -2.41 -10.97
C TRP A 335 -4.11 -1.31 -11.71
N TRP A 336 -3.44 -0.22 -12.11
CA TRP A 336 -4.15 0.87 -12.78
C TRP A 336 -3.32 1.64 -13.82
N TRP A 337 -4.00 2.07 -14.88
CA TRP A 337 -3.45 2.81 -16.01
C TRP A 337 -3.12 4.27 -15.64
N LEU A 338 -1.97 4.74 -16.12
CA LEU A 338 -1.68 6.17 -16.26
C LEU A 338 -2.25 6.67 -17.60
N ARG A 339 -2.32 7.99 -17.80
CA ARG A 339 -2.61 8.55 -19.14
C ARG A 339 -1.39 8.55 -20.07
N THR A 340 -0.18 8.43 -19.53
CA THR A 340 1.07 8.51 -20.30
C THR A 340 1.24 7.28 -21.20
N PRO A 341 1.35 7.44 -22.53
CA PRO A 341 1.65 6.34 -23.43
C PRO A 341 3.10 5.85 -23.29
N GLY A 342 3.30 4.56 -23.53
CA GLY A 342 4.60 3.90 -23.60
C GLY A 342 5.19 3.94 -25.01
N ALA A 343 5.85 2.84 -25.41
CA ALA A 343 6.14 2.60 -26.82
C ALA A 343 4.85 2.43 -27.65
N THR A 344 4.95 2.36 -28.98
CA THR A 344 3.79 2.13 -29.86
C THR A 344 2.95 0.96 -29.35
N ASP A 345 1.64 1.19 -29.18
CA ASP A 345 0.65 0.25 -28.64
C ASP A 345 0.77 -0.10 -27.14
N TYR A 346 1.69 0.51 -26.40
CA TYR A 346 1.87 0.28 -24.96
C TYR A 346 1.51 1.51 -24.13
N ALA A 347 1.19 1.30 -22.85
CA ALA A 347 0.88 2.36 -21.90
C ALA A 347 1.51 2.12 -20.53
N TRP A 348 1.65 3.21 -19.76
CA TRP A 348 2.14 3.16 -18.39
C TRP A 348 1.07 2.72 -17.41
N ARG A 349 1.47 1.91 -16.43
CA ARG A 349 0.63 1.50 -15.29
C ARG A 349 1.40 1.48 -13.99
N VAL A 350 0.67 1.55 -12.89
CA VAL A 350 1.10 1.03 -11.59
C VAL A 350 0.68 -0.42 -11.49
N HIS A 351 1.63 -1.30 -11.20
CA HIS A 351 1.44 -2.74 -11.19
C HIS A 351 0.94 -3.28 -9.83
N TRP A 352 0.35 -4.48 -9.83
CA TRP A 352 -0.08 -5.26 -8.66
C TRP A 352 0.29 -6.75 -8.83
N GLY A 353 0.31 -7.56 -7.77
CA GLY A 353 0.78 -8.96 -7.78
C GLY A 353 2.30 -9.01 -7.58
N GLY A 354 3.04 -9.94 -8.20
CA GLY A 354 4.51 -10.07 -8.06
C GLY A 354 5.39 -8.84 -8.32
N ASN A 355 4.82 -7.71 -8.72
CA ASN A 355 5.50 -6.45 -8.96
C ASN A 355 4.74 -5.27 -8.32
N ILE A 356 4.25 -5.43 -7.08
CA ILE A 356 3.43 -4.44 -6.36
C ILE A 356 4.02 -3.03 -6.51
N GLY A 357 3.18 -2.07 -6.93
CA GLY A 357 3.51 -0.64 -6.97
C GLY A 357 4.49 -0.19 -8.05
N ARG A 358 5.13 -1.11 -8.78
CA ARG A 358 6.17 -0.77 -9.76
C ARG A 358 5.58 -0.01 -10.95
N LEU A 359 6.33 0.97 -11.46
CA LEU A 359 6.00 1.65 -12.71
C LEU A 359 6.47 0.83 -13.91
N ARG A 360 5.54 0.57 -14.84
CA ARG A 360 5.83 -0.17 -16.09
C ARG A 360 5.09 0.40 -17.29
N GLY A 361 5.82 0.69 -18.36
CA GLY A 361 5.34 1.15 -19.66
C GLY A 361 5.28 0.06 -20.72
N ASP A 362 5.05 -1.19 -20.31
CA ASP A 362 5.22 -2.42 -21.12
C ASP A 362 3.91 -3.19 -21.39
N LEU A 363 2.74 -2.67 -21.00
CA LEU A 363 1.46 -3.36 -21.21
C LEU A 363 0.68 -2.78 -22.38
N GLY A 364 0.22 -3.68 -23.26
CA GLY A 364 -0.51 -3.31 -24.47
C GLY A 364 -1.78 -2.53 -24.15
N GLY A 365 -2.04 -1.46 -24.89
CA GLY A 365 -3.11 -0.51 -24.58
C GLY A 365 -4.53 -1.10 -24.69
N THR A 366 -4.70 -2.23 -25.39
CA THR A 366 -5.98 -2.96 -25.47
C THR A 366 -6.16 -3.97 -24.34
N PHE A 367 -5.18 -4.13 -23.44
CA PHE A 367 -5.27 -5.08 -22.35
C PHE A 367 -6.33 -4.65 -21.33
N ASN A 368 -7.22 -5.57 -20.98
CA ASN A 368 -8.20 -5.40 -19.93
C ASN A 368 -8.35 -6.70 -19.13
N THR A 369 -8.50 -6.59 -17.82
CA THR A 369 -8.76 -7.72 -16.94
C THR A 369 -9.63 -7.29 -15.77
N TYR A 370 -10.15 -8.27 -15.04
CA TYR A 370 -10.84 -8.02 -13.78
C TYR A 370 -9.87 -7.60 -12.66
N THR A 371 -8.56 -7.61 -12.87
CA THR A 371 -7.54 -7.27 -11.86
C THR A 371 -7.06 -5.83 -11.92
N GLY A 372 -7.56 -5.01 -12.86
CA GLY A 372 -7.19 -3.61 -12.94
C GLY A 372 -7.82 -2.86 -14.11
N GLY A 373 -7.46 -1.59 -14.26
CA GLY A 373 -8.00 -0.73 -15.30
C GLY A 373 -7.79 0.76 -15.05
N VAL A 374 -8.79 1.58 -15.35
CA VAL A 374 -8.70 3.04 -15.32
C VAL A 374 -9.00 3.54 -13.91
N ARG A 375 -8.18 4.43 -13.36
CA ARG A 375 -8.38 5.01 -12.02
C ARG A 375 -8.65 6.52 -12.12
N PRO A 376 -9.92 6.95 -12.03
CA PRO A 376 -10.28 8.36 -12.19
C PRO A 376 -9.73 9.23 -11.06
N ALA A 377 -9.15 10.37 -11.42
CA ALA A 377 -8.76 11.46 -10.55
C ALA A 377 -9.59 12.72 -10.85
N LEU A 378 -9.72 13.58 -9.84
CA LEU A 378 -10.43 14.85 -9.88
C LEU A 378 -9.59 15.91 -9.16
N ILE A 379 -9.62 17.14 -9.66
CA ILE A 379 -9.25 18.30 -8.84
C ILE A 379 -10.55 18.96 -8.40
N ILE A 380 -10.73 19.16 -7.11
CA ILE A 380 -11.94 19.72 -6.52
C ILE A 380 -11.61 20.97 -5.70
N ASN A 381 -12.59 21.84 -5.52
CA ASN A 381 -12.50 22.95 -4.56
C ASN A 381 -13.26 22.58 -3.27
N GLN A 382 -12.93 23.25 -2.17
CA GLN A 382 -13.73 23.19 -0.95
C GLN A 382 -15.18 23.63 -1.27
N PRO A 383 -16.20 22.81 -0.95
CA PRO A 383 -17.59 23.22 -1.12
C PRO A 383 -17.88 24.51 -0.36
N THR A 384 -18.51 25.48 -1.03
CA THR A 384 -19.07 26.65 -0.36
C THR A 384 -20.40 26.24 0.28
N ASN A 385 -20.54 26.50 1.58
CA ASN A 385 -21.76 26.20 2.33
C ASN A 385 -22.96 27.02 1.88
#